data_AF-A0A8K0Q843-F1
#
_entry.id   AF-A0A8K0Q843-F1
#
_cell.length_a   1.000
_cell.length_b   1.000
_cell.length_c   1.000
_cell.angle_alpha   90.00
_cell.angle_beta   90.00
_cell.angle_gamma   90.00
#
_symmetry.space_group_name_H-M   'P 1'
#
loop_
_entity.id
_entity.type
_entity.pdbx_description
1 polymer ?
#
loop_
_entity_poly.entity_id
_entity_poly.type
_entity_poly.pdbx_seq_one_letter_code
_entity_poly.pdbx_strand_id
1 'polypeptide(L)'
;MPAPTHQLDGDNNLEMPPAKSAKAIYKTEVPLKDLFKVQIILHPVAPLEGLWQGEWDQDNQVTVDQVIQFDDAFEPFPWLERINGLVLAKDACHANMWSPNSGSCLSKLIRRDSIQHEFYSRIQEPTVDTAMMGLELFDQHGRLIPDFSKGGSREGSGIWSREVDTGDILLIDEFHIKDNHNGFVLGNILFDAIIAKTRSRSRKFLVIATPTAFARERASGSLDELKHDCHLLAAADDYDPPAPRIPLCPPGINELFQMIDTSEDAVCVTKLRKMSIRHHPNEACWYSTNDKGDTLLHVASYREKRLCVQWLMINRPFLVHVRNDKGEVPIWSIELLIRKKNGYREWA
;
A
#
# COMPACT_ATOMS: atom_id res chain seq x y z
N MET A 1 28.96 -86.21 14.60
CA MET A 1 29.76 -84.97 14.42
C MET A 1 28.80 -83.79 14.42
N PRO A 2 28.76 -82.99 15.49
CA PRO A 2 28.02 -81.73 15.51
C PRO A 2 28.96 -80.55 15.16
N ALA A 3 28.41 -79.57 14.44
CA ALA A 3 29.07 -78.35 14.01
C ALA A 3 29.32 -77.38 15.19
N PRO A 4 30.34 -76.51 15.12
CA PRO A 4 30.73 -75.66 16.24
C PRO A 4 29.89 -74.39 16.31
N THR A 5 29.49 -74.07 17.54
CA THR A 5 28.83 -72.84 17.97
C THR A 5 29.87 -71.72 18.06
N HIS A 6 29.74 -70.68 17.24
CA HIS A 6 30.50 -69.44 17.40
C HIS A 6 29.74 -68.49 18.34
N GLN A 7 30.27 -68.32 19.55
CA GLN A 7 30.00 -67.17 20.40
C GLN A 7 30.71 -65.95 19.81
N LEU A 8 29.98 -64.86 19.63
CA LEU A 8 30.54 -63.52 19.45
C LEU A 8 30.13 -62.69 20.64
N ASP A 9 31.10 -62.49 21.54
CA ASP A 9 31.10 -61.39 22.50
C ASP A 9 31.24 -60.07 21.73
N GLY A 10 30.45 -59.08 22.12
CA GLY A 10 30.39 -57.78 21.47
C GLY A 10 29.75 -56.74 22.36
N ASP A 11 30.32 -56.54 23.55
CA ASP A 11 30.09 -55.35 24.37
C ASP A 11 30.67 -54.12 23.64
N ASN A 12 29.79 -53.34 23.02
CA ASN A 12 30.08 -51.98 22.57
C ASN A 12 29.00 -51.04 23.13
N ASN A 13 29.14 -50.68 24.41
CA ASN A 13 28.47 -49.51 24.98
C ASN A 13 29.13 -48.24 24.39
N LEU A 14 28.60 -47.75 23.27
CA LEU A 14 28.76 -46.35 22.88
C LEU A 14 27.68 -45.54 23.58
N GLU A 15 28.06 -44.90 24.69
CA GLU A 15 27.30 -43.79 25.27
C GLU A 15 27.11 -42.70 24.21
N MET A 16 25.88 -42.54 23.72
CA MET A 16 25.51 -41.35 22.96
C MET A 16 25.44 -40.15 23.92
N PRO A 17 26.10 -39.02 23.59
CA PRO A 17 25.87 -37.78 24.31
C PRO A 17 24.41 -37.32 24.11
N PRO A 18 23.79 -36.70 25.13
CA PRO A 18 22.40 -36.27 25.04
C PRO A 18 22.22 -35.29 23.88
N ALA A 19 21.33 -35.66 22.95
CA ALA A 19 20.89 -34.79 21.87
C ALA A 19 20.27 -33.52 22.46
N LYS A 20 21.06 -32.45 22.51
CA LYS A 20 20.54 -31.10 22.73
C LYS A 20 19.67 -30.76 21.53
N SER A 21 18.36 -30.92 21.71
CA SER A 21 17.32 -30.43 20.81
C SER A 21 17.43 -28.91 20.68
N ALA A 22 18.25 -28.45 19.74
CA ALA A 22 18.24 -27.08 19.26
C ALA A 22 16.97 -26.89 18.43
N LYS A 23 15.92 -26.37 19.08
CA LYS A 23 14.72 -25.84 18.42
C LYS A 23 15.15 -24.60 17.64
N ALA A 24 15.61 -24.78 16.40
CA ALA A 24 15.80 -23.70 15.45
C ALA A 24 14.41 -23.18 15.04
N ILE A 25 13.90 -22.21 15.80
CA ILE A 25 12.74 -21.42 15.40
C ILE A 25 13.24 -20.44 14.34
N TYR A 26 13.06 -20.79 13.07
CA TYR A 26 13.24 -19.84 11.98
C TYR A 26 12.11 -18.81 12.05
N LYS A 27 12.34 -17.71 12.79
CA LYS A 27 11.58 -16.48 12.62
C LYS A 27 11.96 -15.87 11.27
N THR A 28 11.21 -16.21 10.23
CA THR A 28 11.17 -15.43 8.99
C THR A 28 9.94 -14.54 9.06
N GLU A 29 10.07 -13.45 9.82
CA GLU A 29 9.25 -12.27 9.58
C GLU A 29 9.81 -11.67 8.28
N VAL A 30 9.12 -11.85 7.16
CA VAL A 30 9.42 -11.12 5.93
C VAL A 30 8.53 -9.87 5.96
N PRO A 31 8.97 -8.74 6.52
CA PRO A 31 8.17 -7.52 6.56
C PRO A 31 7.71 -7.14 5.14
N LEU A 32 6.51 -6.58 4.98
CA LEU A 32 5.93 -6.23 3.66
C LEU A 32 6.88 -5.41 2.76
N LYS A 33 7.77 -4.60 3.37
CA LYS A 33 8.87 -3.89 2.70
C LYS A 33 9.83 -4.79 1.92
N ASP A 34 9.86 -6.08 2.22
CA ASP A 34 10.72 -7.07 1.56
C ASP A 34 10.05 -7.70 0.33
N LEU A 35 8.79 -7.39 0.05
CA LEU A 35 8.07 -7.86 -1.16
C LEU A 35 8.01 -6.81 -2.27
N PHE A 36 8.18 -5.54 -1.91
CA PHE A 36 8.10 -4.41 -2.83
C PHE A 36 9.43 -3.68 -2.84
N LYS A 37 9.81 -3.15 -4.00
CA LYS A 37 10.88 -2.16 -4.10
C LYS A 37 10.20 -0.81 -4.20
N VAL A 38 10.28 -0.04 -3.13
CA VAL A 38 9.86 1.37 -3.12
C VAL A 38 11.07 2.21 -3.43
N GLN A 39 10.98 3.01 -4.49
CA GLN A 39 12.00 3.98 -4.86
C GLN A 39 11.40 5.37 -4.74
N ILE A 40 11.95 6.16 -3.82
CA ILE A 40 11.61 7.57 -3.70
C ILE A 40 12.71 8.34 -4.43
N ILE A 41 12.34 9.02 -5.50
CA ILE A 41 13.26 9.79 -6.32
C ILE A 41 13.23 11.22 -5.83
N LEU A 42 14.40 11.69 -5.42
CA LEU A 42 14.63 13.10 -5.15
C LEU A 42 15.41 13.68 -6.32
N HIS A 43 14.92 14.79 -6.85
CA HIS A 43 15.75 15.63 -7.69
C HIS A 43 16.48 16.61 -6.75
N PRO A 44 17.82 16.55 -6.67
CA PRO A 44 18.58 17.64 -6.05
C PRO A 44 18.53 18.87 -6.94
N VAL A 45 18.42 20.05 -6.33
CA VAL A 45 18.63 21.36 -6.97
C VAL A 45 20.11 21.44 -7.35
N ALA A 46 20.47 20.98 -8.54
CA ALA A 46 21.81 21.18 -9.09
C ALA A 46 21.76 21.12 -10.63
N PRO A 47 22.41 22.05 -11.34
CA PRO A 47 22.29 22.16 -12.78
C PRO A 47 23.12 21.05 -13.45
N LEU A 48 22.53 20.37 -14.43
CA LEU A 48 23.22 19.43 -15.30
C LEU A 48 23.38 20.03 -16.69
N GLU A 49 24.51 20.70 -16.92
CA GLU A 49 25.02 20.93 -18.28
C GLU A 49 25.70 19.64 -18.79
N GLY A 50 25.27 19.14 -19.96
CA GLY A 50 26.18 18.43 -20.86
C GLY A 50 25.86 17.00 -21.31
N LEU A 51 24.61 16.53 -21.33
CA LEU A 51 24.31 15.16 -21.82
C LEU A 51 23.02 15.07 -22.64
N TRP A 52 23.06 15.54 -23.89
CA TRP A 52 22.09 15.13 -24.93
C TRP A 52 22.76 15.08 -26.30
N GLN A 53 23.25 13.88 -26.68
CA GLN A 53 23.38 13.43 -28.07
C GLN A 53 23.60 11.90 -28.05
N GLY A 54 22.52 11.14 -28.21
CA GLY A 54 22.57 9.68 -28.36
C GLY A 54 21.25 9.16 -28.93
N GLU A 55 21.31 8.49 -30.08
CA GLU A 55 20.18 7.90 -30.80
C GLU A 55 19.52 6.75 -30.01
N TRP A 56 18.21 6.58 -30.19
CA TRP A 56 17.39 5.57 -29.53
C TRP A 56 17.64 4.18 -30.12
N ASP A 57 18.38 3.33 -29.41
CA ASP A 57 18.60 1.92 -29.77
C ASP A 57 17.62 1.00 -29.01
N GLN A 58 16.92 0.12 -29.73
CA GLN A 58 15.78 -0.66 -29.21
C GLN A 58 16.16 -1.83 -28.28
N ASP A 59 17.45 -2.14 -28.14
CA ASP A 59 17.97 -3.19 -27.24
C ASP A 59 18.49 -2.65 -25.89
N ASN A 60 18.40 -1.34 -25.66
CA ASN A 60 18.94 -0.75 -24.44
C ASN A 60 17.98 -0.96 -23.26
N GLN A 61 18.43 -1.69 -22.23
CA GLN A 61 17.70 -1.81 -20.97
C GLN A 61 17.56 -0.41 -20.37
N VAL A 62 16.37 0.19 -20.51
CA VAL A 62 16.07 1.46 -19.86
C VAL A 62 16.05 1.20 -18.36
N THR A 63 17.09 1.65 -17.66
CA THR A 63 17.13 1.53 -16.20
C THR A 63 16.01 2.39 -15.62
N VAL A 64 15.46 2.02 -14.46
CA VAL A 64 14.42 2.84 -13.77
C VAL A 64 14.91 4.29 -13.58
N ASP A 65 16.22 4.48 -13.44
CA ASP A 65 16.85 5.80 -13.33
C ASP A 65 16.83 6.60 -14.66
N GLN A 66 16.70 5.94 -15.82
CA GLN A 66 16.52 6.57 -17.13
C GLN A 66 15.05 6.87 -17.46
N VAL A 67 14.11 6.08 -16.93
CA VAL A 67 12.65 6.30 -17.16
C VAL A 67 12.16 7.63 -16.56
N ILE A 68 12.89 8.16 -15.58
CA ILE A 68 12.47 9.34 -14.81
C ILE A 68 13.59 10.39 -14.79
N GLN A 69 14.15 10.70 -15.96
CA GLN A 69 14.84 11.98 -16.14
C GLN A 69 13.78 13.07 -16.29
N PHE A 70 13.28 13.55 -15.17
CA PHE A 70 12.56 14.80 -15.20
C PHE A 70 13.56 15.94 -15.32
N ASP A 71 13.34 16.78 -16.33
CA ASP A 71 13.95 18.10 -16.39
C ASP A 71 13.70 18.81 -15.04
N ASP A 72 14.74 19.39 -14.43
CA ASP A 72 14.61 20.12 -13.17
C ASP A 72 14.00 21.50 -13.43
N ALA A 73 12.82 21.52 -14.03
CA ALA A 73 12.06 22.71 -14.36
C ALA A 73 11.72 23.56 -13.10
N PHE A 74 12.00 23.04 -11.90
CA PHE A 74 11.78 23.74 -10.65
C PHE A 74 13.05 24.23 -9.96
N GLU A 75 14.24 24.02 -10.54
CA GLU A 75 15.50 24.60 -10.06
C GLU A 75 15.39 26.11 -9.77
N PRO A 76 14.65 26.93 -10.56
CA PRO A 76 14.49 28.36 -10.28
C PRO A 76 13.69 28.69 -9.01
N PHE A 77 13.00 27.72 -8.40
CA PHE A 77 12.11 27.91 -7.25
C PHE A 77 12.70 27.24 -6.00
N PRO A 78 13.58 27.91 -5.23
CA PRO A 78 14.24 27.31 -4.06
C PRO A 78 13.26 26.94 -2.93
N TRP A 79 12.03 27.44 -2.99
CA TRP A 79 10.94 27.14 -2.06
C TRP A 79 10.09 25.93 -2.51
N LEU A 80 10.38 25.31 -3.66
CA LEU A 80 9.61 24.20 -4.21
C LEU A 80 10.53 22.98 -4.42
N GLU A 81 10.25 21.88 -3.74
CA GLU A 81 11.03 20.64 -3.82
C GLU A 81 10.16 19.49 -4.35
N ARG A 82 10.58 18.76 -5.38
CA ARG A 82 9.84 17.57 -5.84
C ARG A 82 10.08 16.39 -4.91
N ILE A 83 9.01 15.68 -4.56
CA ILE A 83 9.05 14.42 -3.80
C ILE A 83 8.24 13.40 -4.58
N ASN A 84 8.86 12.76 -5.57
CA ASN A 84 8.18 11.76 -6.39
C ASN A 84 8.44 10.35 -5.84
N GLY A 85 7.45 9.47 -5.97
CA GLY A 85 7.54 8.10 -5.52
C GLY A 85 7.14 7.14 -6.62
N LEU A 86 7.87 6.03 -6.70
CA LEU A 86 7.54 4.89 -7.54
C LEU A 86 7.59 3.63 -6.69
N VAL A 87 6.55 2.82 -6.74
CA VAL A 87 6.53 1.48 -6.15
C VAL A 87 6.43 0.44 -7.26
N LEU A 88 7.32 -0.55 -7.19
CA LEU A 88 7.37 -1.68 -8.11
C LEU A 88 7.35 -2.99 -7.30
N ALA A 89 6.56 -3.97 -7.72
CA ALA A 89 6.66 -5.33 -7.18
C ALA A 89 8.03 -5.94 -7.52
N LYS A 90 8.64 -6.68 -6.60
CA LYS A 90 9.99 -7.27 -6.82
C LYS A 90 10.05 -8.29 -7.96
N ASP A 91 8.94 -8.92 -8.31
CA ASP A 91 8.89 -9.88 -9.43
C ASP A 91 8.83 -9.18 -10.80
N ALA A 92 8.64 -7.86 -10.82
CA ALA A 92 8.56 -7.05 -12.04
C ALA A 92 9.92 -6.63 -12.60
N CYS A 93 11.01 -6.72 -11.83
CA CYS A 93 12.27 -6.05 -12.21
C CYS A 93 12.98 -6.66 -13.42
N HIS A 94 12.53 -7.81 -13.93
CA HIS A 94 13.21 -8.55 -15.00
C HIS A 94 12.61 -8.36 -16.39
N ALA A 95 11.44 -7.72 -16.51
CA ALA A 95 10.84 -7.38 -17.79
C ALA A 95 10.73 -5.85 -17.88
N ASN A 96 11.28 -5.25 -18.93
CA ASN A 96 11.26 -3.80 -19.21
C ASN A 96 9.85 -3.21 -19.45
N MET A 97 8.80 -3.87 -18.98
CA MET A 97 7.40 -3.50 -19.16
C MET A 97 6.81 -3.12 -17.81
N TRP A 98 6.19 -1.94 -17.71
CA TRP A 98 5.45 -1.49 -16.52
C TRP A 98 4.54 -2.59 -16.01
N SER A 99 4.99 -3.28 -14.97
CA SER A 99 4.25 -4.42 -14.44
C SER A 99 2.89 -3.98 -13.96
N PRO A 100 1.87 -4.85 -14.02
CA PRO A 100 0.55 -4.52 -13.52
C PRO A 100 0.54 -4.19 -12.01
N ASN A 101 1.62 -4.50 -11.27
CA ASN A 101 1.82 -4.15 -9.86
C ASN A 101 2.78 -2.95 -9.66
N SER A 102 2.50 -1.83 -10.32
CA SER A 102 3.24 -0.58 -10.12
C SER A 102 2.34 0.53 -9.61
N GLY A 103 2.94 1.50 -8.94
CA GLY A 103 2.28 2.74 -8.58
C GLY A 103 3.24 3.91 -8.64
N SER A 104 2.74 5.09 -8.99
CA SER A 104 3.49 6.34 -9.05
C SER A 104 2.75 7.44 -8.30
N CYS A 105 3.52 8.34 -7.70
CA CYS A 105 3.03 9.53 -7.01
C CYS A 105 3.90 10.71 -7.44
N LEU A 106 3.30 11.71 -8.07
CA LEU A 106 3.92 12.99 -8.33
C LEU A 106 3.49 13.96 -7.23
N SER A 107 4.48 14.49 -6.51
CA SER A 107 4.19 15.44 -5.44
C SER A 107 5.29 16.50 -5.31
N LYS A 108 4.90 17.64 -4.75
CA LYS A 108 5.74 18.82 -4.54
C LYS A 108 5.63 19.26 -3.09
N LEU A 109 6.76 19.55 -2.46
CA LEU A 109 6.85 20.16 -1.14
C LEU A 109 7.11 21.67 -1.30
N ILE A 110 6.11 22.46 -0.94
CA ILE A 110 6.09 23.92 -0.99
C ILE A 110 6.50 24.45 0.39
N ARG A 111 7.63 25.15 0.44
CA ARG A 111 8.17 25.87 1.61
C ARG A 111 7.44 27.20 1.80
N ARG A 112 6.15 27.10 2.15
CA ARG A 112 5.25 28.25 2.20
C ARG A 112 5.78 29.39 3.07
N ASP A 113 6.37 29.07 4.22
CA ASP A 113 6.92 30.09 5.13
C ASP A 113 8.01 30.94 4.46
N SER A 114 8.73 30.41 3.46
CA SER A 114 9.77 31.12 2.70
C SER A 114 9.20 32.11 1.67
N ILE A 115 7.95 31.95 1.25
CA ILE A 115 7.29 32.79 0.24
C ILE A 115 6.13 33.59 0.79
N GLN A 116 5.91 33.60 2.10
CA GLN A 116 4.71 34.17 2.73
C GLN A 116 4.41 35.64 2.36
N HIS A 117 5.45 36.46 2.20
CA HIS A 117 5.32 37.88 1.90
C HIS A 117 4.92 38.17 0.44
N GLU A 118 5.11 37.19 -0.44
CA GLU A 118 4.89 37.25 -1.89
C GLU A 118 4.11 36.01 -2.36
N PHE A 119 3.24 35.46 -1.50
CA PHE A 119 2.72 34.10 -1.71
C PHE A 119 2.02 33.96 -3.06
N TYR A 120 1.16 34.91 -3.44
CA TYR A 120 0.44 34.88 -4.72
C TYR A 120 1.33 35.02 -5.95
N SER A 121 2.33 35.91 -5.94
CA SER A 121 3.22 36.05 -7.09
C SER A 121 4.06 34.78 -7.25
N ARG A 122 4.60 34.25 -6.16
CA ARG A 122 5.44 33.05 -6.19
C ARG A 122 4.65 31.79 -6.57
N ILE A 123 3.47 31.57 -6.00
CA ILE A 123 2.73 30.32 -6.22
C ILE A 123 2.19 30.16 -7.64
N GLN A 124 2.04 31.26 -8.38
CA GLN A 124 1.55 31.28 -9.76
C GLN A 124 2.60 30.83 -10.79
N GLU A 125 3.89 31.00 -10.48
CA GLU A 125 4.98 30.80 -11.45
C GLU A 125 5.23 29.33 -11.85
N PRO A 126 5.17 28.31 -10.95
CA PRO A 126 5.70 26.98 -11.29
C PRO A 126 4.79 26.13 -12.18
N THR A 127 3.50 26.00 -11.83
CA THR A 127 2.52 25.19 -12.58
C THR A 127 1.11 25.70 -12.36
N VAL A 128 0.21 25.45 -13.31
CA VAL A 128 -1.21 25.82 -13.20
C VAL A 128 -1.87 25.16 -11.98
N ASP A 129 -1.62 23.88 -11.72
CA ASP A 129 -2.23 23.18 -10.57
C ASP A 129 -1.78 23.74 -9.23
N THR A 130 -0.49 24.06 -9.10
CA THR A 130 0.04 24.72 -7.89
C THR A 130 -0.55 26.12 -7.73
N ALA A 131 -0.72 26.88 -8.81
CA ALA A 131 -1.35 28.19 -8.80
C ALA A 131 -2.83 28.10 -8.38
N MET A 132 -3.60 27.19 -8.99
CA MET A 132 -5.02 26.99 -8.69
C MET A 132 -5.22 26.63 -7.21
N MET A 133 -4.49 25.63 -6.71
CA MET A 133 -4.54 25.25 -5.30
C MET A 133 -4.18 26.43 -4.38
N GLY A 134 -3.10 27.16 -4.70
CA GLY A 134 -2.62 28.28 -3.91
C GLY A 134 -3.62 29.44 -3.83
N LEU A 135 -4.22 29.81 -4.94
CA LEU A 135 -5.14 30.95 -5.04
C LEU A 135 -6.55 30.66 -4.56
N GLU A 136 -7.02 29.41 -4.69
CA GLU A 136 -8.37 29.03 -4.26
C GLU A 136 -8.47 28.82 -2.76
N LEU A 137 -7.42 28.31 -2.11
CA LEU A 137 -7.45 27.94 -0.70
C LEU A 137 -6.86 29.00 0.23
N PHE A 138 -5.88 29.78 -0.26
CA PHE A 138 -5.10 30.67 0.59
C PHE A 138 -5.23 32.14 0.19
N ASP A 139 -5.07 33.03 1.16
CA ASP A 139 -4.97 34.48 0.96
C ASP A 139 -3.59 34.88 0.40
N GLN A 140 -3.40 36.17 0.14
CA GLN A 140 -2.15 36.73 -0.39
C GLN A 140 -0.91 36.49 0.50
N HIS A 141 -1.12 36.05 1.75
CA HIS A 141 -0.08 35.71 2.71
C HIS A 141 0.02 34.19 2.98
N GLY A 142 -0.62 33.37 2.14
CA GLY A 142 -0.59 31.92 2.29
C GLY A 142 -1.39 31.40 3.49
N ARG A 143 -2.28 32.19 4.09
CA ARG A 143 -3.17 31.74 5.18
C ARG A 143 -4.47 31.23 4.61
N LEU A 144 -5.13 30.29 5.29
CA LEU A 144 -6.39 29.74 4.80
C LEU A 144 -7.44 30.86 4.68
N ILE A 145 -8.14 30.92 3.54
CA ILE A 145 -9.22 31.90 3.35
C ILE A 145 -10.32 31.63 4.40
N PRO A 146 -10.82 32.66 5.11
CA PRO A 146 -11.79 32.49 6.20
C PRO A 146 -13.05 31.70 5.83
N ASP A 147 -13.49 31.73 4.58
CA ASP A 147 -14.68 31.01 4.08
C ASP A 147 -14.57 29.49 4.18
N PHE A 148 -13.35 28.95 4.24
CA PHE A 148 -13.08 27.52 4.47
C PHE A 148 -12.95 27.18 5.95
N SER A 149 -12.91 28.18 6.84
CA SER A 149 -12.85 27.97 8.28
C SER A 149 -14.25 27.90 8.91
N LYS A 150 -14.31 27.60 10.22
CA LYS A 150 -15.54 27.36 10.95
C LYS A 150 -16.58 28.49 10.79
N GLY A 151 -17.77 28.15 10.30
CA GLY A 151 -18.90 29.04 10.07
C GLY A 151 -19.06 29.56 8.64
N GLY A 152 -18.18 29.15 7.70
CA GLY A 152 -18.28 29.50 6.29
C GLY A 152 -19.14 28.55 5.47
N SER A 153 -19.65 29.02 4.32
CA SER A 153 -20.40 28.17 3.37
C SER A 153 -19.56 27.06 2.74
N ARG A 154 -18.22 27.13 2.88
CA ARG A 154 -17.25 26.18 2.33
C ARG A 154 -16.44 25.47 3.42
N GLU A 155 -16.93 25.41 4.66
CA GLU A 155 -16.26 24.81 5.83
C GLU A 155 -15.88 23.32 5.64
N GLY A 156 -16.47 22.64 4.65
CA GLY A 156 -16.18 21.23 4.37
C GLY A 156 -16.46 20.36 5.60
N SER A 157 -15.60 19.38 5.86
CA SER A 157 -15.71 18.47 7.01
C SER A 157 -15.27 19.08 8.35
N GLY A 158 -14.95 20.39 8.40
CA GLY A 158 -14.42 21.04 9.60
C GLY A 158 -12.96 20.70 9.92
N ILE A 159 -12.26 20.00 9.01
CA ILE A 159 -10.82 19.70 9.12
C ILE A 159 -9.97 20.96 8.90
N TRP A 160 -10.52 21.94 8.17
CA TRP A 160 -9.88 23.20 7.87
C TRP A 160 -9.89 24.12 9.09
N SER A 161 -8.74 24.21 9.77
CA SER A 161 -8.56 25.03 10.96
C SER A 161 -7.36 25.97 10.81
N ARG A 162 -7.11 26.82 11.81
CA ARG A 162 -5.91 27.69 11.86
C ARG A 162 -4.59 26.93 11.81
N GLU A 163 -4.61 25.61 12.04
CA GLU A 163 -3.43 24.77 11.87
C GLU A 163 -2.91 24.80 10.42
N VAL A 164 -3.82 25.03 9.47
CA VAL A 164 -3.54 25.15 8.04
C VAL A 164 -2.82 26.45 7.70
N ASP A 165 -2.82 27.47 8.56
CA ASP A 165 -2.18 28.78 8.28
C ASP A 165 -0.64 28.76 8.33
N THR A 166 -0.05 27.67 8.82
CA THR A 166 1.41 27.61 9.09
C THR A 166 2.03 26.30 8.64
N GLY A 167 3.32 26.34 8.28
CA GLY A 167 4.07 25.16 7.84
C GLY A 167 3.99 24.91 6.34
N ASP A 168 4.74 23.91 5.90
CA ASP A 168 4.90 23.59 4.48
C ASP A 168 3.65 22.89 3.90
N ILE A 169 3.56 22.80 2.58
CA ILE A 169 2.47 22.09 1.90
C ILE A 169 3.09 20.99 1.04
N LEU A 170 2.71 19.74 1.28
CA LEU A 170 2.92 18.62 0.37
C LEU A 170 1.72 18.53 -0.56
N LEU A 171 1.88 19.03 -1.78
CA LEU A 171 0.89 18.95 -2.85
C LEU A 171 1.08 17.64 -3.62
N ILE A 172 0.09 16.76 -3.62
CA ILE A 172 0.03 15.56 -4.45
C ILE A 172 -0.71 15.94 -5.72
N ASP A 173 0.02 16.00 -6.84
CA ASP A 173 -0.54 16.37 -8.14
C ASP A 173 -1.16 15.17 -8.86
N GLU A 174 -0.48 14.02 -8.78
CA GLU A 174 -0.91 12.76 -9.42
C GLU A 174 -0.59 11.58 -8.52
N PHE A 175 -1.53 10.64 -8.40
CA PHE A 175 -1.40 9.44 -7.61
C PHE A 175 -2.07 8.27 -8.36
N HIS A 176 -1.23 7.48 -9.01
CA HIS A 176 -1.68 6.38 -9.85
C HIS A 176 -1.22 5.05 -9.26
N ILE A 177 -2.18 4.15 -9.01
CA ILE A 177 -1.89 2.75 -8.73
C ILE A 177 -2.46 1.95 -9.89
N LYS A 178 -1.59 1.21 -10.58
CA LYS A 178 -2.02 0.39 -11.70
C LYS A 178 -2.93 -0.73 -11.18
N ASP A 179 -4.12 -0.82 -11.76
CA ASP A 179 -5.23 -1.64 -11.26
C ASP A 179 -4.85 -3.10 -11.13
N ASN A 180 -4.68 -3.52 -9.87
CA ASN A 180 -4.66 -4.91 -9.45
C ASN A 180 -5.40 -5.02 -8.12
N HIS A 181 -5.83 -6.22 -7.73
CA HIS A 181 -6.50 -6.51 -6.45
C HIS A 181 -5.75 -6.02 -5.19
N ASN A 182 -4.50 -5.57 -5.34
CA ASN A 182 -3.63 -5.01 -4.30
C ASN A 182 -3.52 -3.48 -4.30
N GLY A 183 -4.33 -2.76 -5.08
CA GLY A 183 -4.19 -1.31 -5.26
C GLY A 183 -4.12 -0.53 -3.94
N PHE A 184 -4.95 -0.91 -2.96
CA PHE A 184 -4.94 -0.32 -1.63
C PHE A 184 -3.61 -0.53 -0.87
N VAL A 185 -3.05 -1.73 -0.91
CA VAL A 185 -1.79 -2.05 -0.20
C VAL A 185 -0.62 -1.30 -0.83
N LEU A 186 -0.52 -1.30 -2.16
CA LEU A 186 0.51 -0.56 -2.89
C LEU A 186 0.38 0.94 -2.67
N GLY A 187 -0.85 1.46 -2.71
CA GLY A 187 -1.16 2.86 -2.43
C GLY A 187 -0.67 3.28 -1.05
N ASN A 188 -1.00 2.52 0.00
CA ASN A 188 -0.54 2.83 1.35
C ASN A 188 0.99 2.78 1.47
N ILE A 189 1.64 1.77 0.89
CA ILE A 189 3.11 1.66 0.91
C ILE A 189 3.75 2.89 0.24
N LEU A 190 3.24 3.29 -0.92
CA LEU A 190 3.75 4.44 -1.67
C LEU A 190 3.50 5.74 -0.90
N PHE A 191 2.29 5.95 -0.40
CA PHE A 191 1.91 7.13 0.37
C PHE A 191 2.73 7.25 1.66
N ASP A 192 2.86 6.18 2.43
CA ASP A 192 3.68 6.16 3.66
C ASP A 192 5.14 6.53 3.37
N ALA A 193 5.69 6.04 2.25
CA ALA A 193 7.05 6.36 1.85
C ALA A 193 7.20 7.84 1.46
N ILE A 194 6.22 8.41 0.74
CA ILE A 194 6.16 9.85 0.45
C ILE A 194 6.09 10.66 1.75
N ILE A 195 5.19 10.32 2.68
CA ILE A 195 5.05 11.02 3.97
C ILE A 195 6.33 10.93 4.80
N ALA A 196 6.93 9.74 4.90
CA ALA A 196 8.19 9.56 5.59
C ALA A 196 9.29 10.42 4.96
N LYS A 197 9.31 10.52 3.63
CA LYS A 197 10.26 11.37 2.94
C LYS A 197 10.02 12.85 3.23
N THR A 198 8.79 13.31 3.15
CA THR A 198 8.42 14.69 3.47
C THR A 198 8.78 15.04 4.92
N ARG A 199 8.57 14.13 5.88
CA ARG A 199 9.01 14.30 7.28
C ARG A 199 10.51 14.46 7.46
N SER A 200 11.33 13.87 6.57
CA SER A 200 12.78 14.07 6.58
C SER A 200 13.19 15.47 6.11
N ARG A 201 12.28 16.18 5.43
CA ARG A 201 12.50 17.49 4.82
C ARG A 201 11.79 18.62 5.55
N SER A 202 10.65 18.35 6.16
CA SER A 202 9.82 19.31 6.87
C SER A 202 9.30 18.72 8.17
N ARG A 203 9.38 19.50 9.25
CA ARG A 203 8.85 19.08 10.57
C ARG A 203 7.35 19.26 10.68
N LYS A 204 6.78 20.22 9.95
CA LYS A 204 5.36 20.57 9.99
C LYS A 204 4.92 20.87 8.57
N PHE A 205 4.03 20.03 8.05
CA PHE A 205 3.45 20.22 6.72
C PHE A 205 2.01 19.74 6.68
N LEU A 206 1.24 20.32 5.77
CA LEU A 206 -0.08 19.88 5.36
C LEU A 206 0.03 19.02 4.10
N VAL A 207 -0.83 18.02 3.93
CA VAL A 207 -0.94 17.26 2.68
C VAL A 207 -2.21 17.70 1.97
N ILE A 208 -2.07 18.14 0.72
CA ILE A 208 -3.18 18.52 -0.15
C ILE A 208 -3.06 17.68 -1.41
N ALA A 209 -4.16 17.07 -1.85
CA ALA A 209 -4.22 16.42 -3.15
C ALA A 209 -5.04 17.29 -4.10
N THR A 210 -4.58 17.45 -5.35
CA THR A 210 -5.38 18.11 -6.38
C THR A 210 -6.64 17.28 -6.66
N PRO A 211 -7.73 17.90 -7.15
CA PRO A 211 -8.94 17.14 -7.53
C PRO A 211 -8.66 16.05 -8.58
N THR A 212 -7.60 16.24 -9.38
CA THR A 212 -7.16 15.31 -10.42
C THR A 212 -6.19 14.25 -9.90
N ALA A 213 -5.62 14.40 -8.70
CA ALA A 213 -4.59 13.50 -8.18
C ALA A 213 -5.00 12.03 -8.17
N PHE A 214 -6.26 11.75 -7.84
CA PHE A 214 -6.80 10.39 -7.81
C PHE A 214 -7.75 10.11 -8.98
N ALA A 215 -7.78 10.99 -9.98
CA ALA A 215 -8.55 10.71 -11.18
C ALA A 215 -7.93 9.48 -11.85
N ARG A 216 -8.64 8.35 -11.78
CA ARG A 216 -8.30 7.15 -12.53
C ARG A 216 -8.14 7.58 -13.98
N GLU A 217 -6.95 7.32 -14.53
CA GLU A 217 -6.49 7.72 -15.87
C GLU A 217 -7.68 7.69 -16.83
N ARG A 218 -8.30 8.87 -17.03
CA ARG A 218 -9.28 9.03 -18.08
C ARG A 218 -8.42 8.96 -19.32
N ALA A 219 -8.39 7.78 -19.95
CA ALA A 219 -7.95 7.67 -21.34
C ALA A 219 -8.49 8.90 -22.05
N SER A 220 -7.64 9.58 -22.81
CA SER A 220 -7.79 10.91 -23.42
C SER A 220 -8.97 11.10 -24.40
N GLY A 221 -10.10 10.43 -24.15
CA GLY A 221 -11.38 10.65 -24.79
C GLY A 221 -12.08 11.91 -24.26
N SER A 222 -12.35 12.81 -25.20
CA SER A 222 -13.40 13.82 -25.25
C SER A 222 -14.00 14.35 -23.93
N LEU A 223 -13.95 15.68 -23.78
CA LEU A 223 -14.57 16.48 -22.72
C LEU A 223 -16.12 16.42 -22.64
N ASP A 224 -16.80 15.65 -23.49
CA ASP A 224 -18.26 15.51 -23.50
C ASP A 224 -18.84 14.56 -22.44
N GLU A 225 -18.00 13.89 -21.64
CA GLU A 225 -18.44 12.84 -20.71
C GLU A 225 -18.38 13.27 -19.24
N LEU A 226 -19.14 14.33 -18.91
CA LEU A 226 -19.51 14.70 -17.54
C LEU A 226 -20.66 13.84 -16.97
N LYS A 227 -20.98 12.72 -17.62
CA LYS A 227 -21.86 11.67 -17.10
C LYS A 227 -20.99 10.51 -16.64
N HIS A 228 -20.56 10.57 -15.39
CA HIS A 228 -19.95 9.41 -14.76
C HIS A 228 -21.03 8.31 -14.61
N ASP A 229 -20.77 7.10 -15.11
CA ASP A 229 -21.76 6.00 -15.14
C ASP A 229 -22.36 5.69 -13.77
N CYS A 230 -21.62 5.93 -12.67
CA CYS A 230 -22.17 5.76 -11.32
C CYS A 230 -23.36 6.68 -10.99
N HIS A 231 -23.55 7.79 -11.72
CA HIS A 231 -24.74 8.66 -11.60
C HIS A 231 -25.86 8.27 -12.56
N LEU A 232 -25.63 7.31 -13.46
CA LEU A 232 -26.62 6.77 -14.39
C LEU A 232 -27.21 5.43 -13.90
N LEU A 233 -26.53 4.75 -12.98
CA LEU A 233 -27.05 3.55 -12.33
C LEU A 233 -28.22 3.92 -11.42
N ALA A 234 -29.33 3.19 -11.54
CA ALA A 234 -30.38 3.30 -10.54
C ALA A 234 -29.81 2.86 -9.18
N ALA A 235 -30.35 3.36 -8.07
CA ALA A 235 -29.90 2.97 -6.73
C ALA A 235 -29.93 1.45 -6.48
N ALA A 236 -30.72 0.70 -7.26
CA ALA A 236 -30.76 -0.76 -7.23
C ALA A 236 -29.55 -1.43 -7.92
N ASP A 237 -28.91 -0.75 -8.86
CA ASP A 237 -27.75 -1.22 -9.63
C ASP A 237 -26.42 -0.76 -9.00
N ASP A 238 -26.44 0.23 -8.10
CA ASP A 238 -25.30 0.67 -7.28
C ASP A 238 -25.13 -0.18 -6.00
N TYR A 239 -26.12 -1.03 -5.70
CA TYR A 239 -25.99 -1.99 -4.63
C TYR A 239 -25.14 -3.18 -5.10
N ASP A 240 -23.92 -3.29 -4.58
CA ASP A 240 -23.09 -4.50 -4.68
C ASP A 240 -23.53 -5.49 -3.59
N PRO A 241 -24.45 -6.45 -3.87
CA PRO A 241 -24.84 -7.43 -2.88
C PRO A 241 -23.64 -8.26 -2.44
N PRO A 242 -23.63 -8.79 -1.20
CA PRO A 242 -22.59 -9.73 -0.78
C PRO A 242 -22.49 -10.89 -1.78
N ALA A 243 -21.25 -11.27 -2.11
CA ALA A 243 -21.00 -12.30 -3.11
C ALA A 243 -21.81 -13.57 -2.80
N PRO A 244 -22.47 -14.18 -3.80
CA PRO A 244 -23.29 -15.36 -3.57
C PRO A 244 -22.46 -16.45 -2.90
N ARG A 245 -23.02 -17.05 -1.82
CA ARG A 245 -22.34 -18.11 -1.07
C ARG A 245 -21.93 -19.23 -2.02
N ILE A 246 -20.64 -19.50 -2.10
CA ILE A 246 -20.14 -20.64 -2.87
C ILE A 246 -20.56 -21.91 -2.12
N PRO A 247 -21.48 -22.74 -2.65
CA PRO A 247 -22.23 -23.71 -1.85
C PRO A 247 -21.41 -24.86 -1.25
N LEU A 248 -20.16 -25.05 -1.69
CA LEU A 248 -19.34 -26.17 -1.29
C LEU A 248 -17.96 -25.69 -0.84
N CYS A 249 -17.85 -25.43 0.46
CA CYS A 249 -16.57 -25.35 1.14
C CYS A 249 -15.92 -26.75 1.07
N PRO A 250 -14.77 -26.93 0.39
CA PRO A 250 -14.12 -28.22 0.35
C PRO A 250 -13.83 -28.70 1.78
N PRO A 251 -13.93 -30.01 2.09
CA PRO A 251 -13.77 -30.51 3.46
C PRO A 251 -12.52 -29.99 4.18
N GLY A 252 -11.42 -29.79 3.45
CA GLY A 252 -10.17 -29.25 4.00
C GLY A 252 -10.22 -27.79 4.46
N ILE A 253 -11.14 -26.96 3.96
CA ILE A 253 -11.24 -25.56 4.37
C ILE A 253 -12.04 -25.41 5.66
N ASN A 254 -13.07 -26.22 5.88
CA ASN A 254 -13.78 -26.23 7.17
C ASN A 254 -12.84 -26.60 8.32
N GLU A 255 -11.94 -27.56 8.11
CA GLU A 255 -10.87 -27.87 9.07
C GLU A 255 -9.97 -26.65 9.35
N LEU A 256 -9.65 -25.84 8.32
CA LEU A 256 -8.84 -24.64 8.50
C LEU A 256 -9.55 -23.58 9.35
N PHE A 257 -10.85 -23.36 9.14
CA PHE A 257 -11.62 -22.43 9.96
C PHE A 257 -11.56 -22.81 11.44
N GLN A 258 -11.82 -24.09 11.75
CA GLN A 258 -11.77 -24.61 13.12
C GLN A 258 -10.35 -24.54 13.71
N MET A 259 -9.34 -24.83 12.90
CA MET A 259 -7.94 -24.79 13.33
C MET A 259 -7.47 -23.35 13.60
N ILE A 260 -7.81 -22.38 12.75
CA ILE A 260 -7.49 -20.95 12.98
C ILE A 260 -8.12 -20.47 14.30
N ASP A 261 -9.29 -21.00 14.66
CA ASP A 261 -9.92 -20.66 15.93
C ASP A 261 -9.17 -21.24 17.15
N THR A 262 -8.77 -22.51 17.07
CA THR A 262 -8.33 -23.28 18.23
C THR A 262 -6.83 -23.40 18.40
N SER A 263 -6.06 -23.31 17.32
CA SER A 263 -4.64 -23.67 17.30
C SER A 263 -3.71 -22.45 17.35
N GLU A 264 -2.43 -22.69 17.64
CA GLU A 264 -1.42 -21.64 17.56
C GLU A 264 -1.22 -21.16 16.12
N ASP A 265 -0.91 -19.86 15.97
CA ASP A 265 -0.79 -19.18 14.67
C ASP A 265 0.25 -19.85 13.74
N ALA A 266 1.40 -20.27 14.27
CA ALA A 266 2.45 -20.94 13.50
C ALA A 266 2.02 -22.32 12.94
N VAL A 267 1.21 -23.06 13.72
CA VAL A 267 0.62 -24.34 13.27
C VAL A 267 -0.37 -24.07 12.15
N CYS A 268 -1.18 -23.02 12.29
CA CYS A 268 -2.16 -22.64 11.30
C CYS A 268 -1.51 -22.28 9.95
N VAL A 269 -0.44 -21.49 9.95
CA VAL A 269 0.32 -21.15 8.74
C VAL A 269 0.92 -22.39 8.08
N THR A 270 1.40 -23.37 8.85
CA THR A 270 1.96 -24.61 8.29
C THR A 270 0.89 -25.38 7.51
N LYS A 271 -0.34 -25.46 8.02
CA LYS A 271 -1.45 -26.11 7.32
C LYS A 271 -1.93 -25.29 6.12
N LEU A 272 -2.00 -23.95 6.24
CA LEU A 272 -2.29 -23.05 5.10
C LEU A 272 -1.29 -23.26 3.95
N ARG A 273 0.01 -23.33 4.24
CA ARG A 273 1.06 -23.63 3.26
C ARG A 273 0.86 -25.00 2.61
N LYS A 274 0.59 -26.05 3.40
CA LYS A 274 0.31 -27.39 2.87
C LYS A 274 -0.91 -27.40 1.95
N MET A 275 -1.94 -26.63 2.28
CA MET A 275 -3.13 -26.50 1.43
C MET A 275 -2.83 -25.71 0.15
N SER A 276 -2.00 -24.67 0.23
CA SER A 276 -1.61 -23.86 -0.95
C SER A 276 -0.85 -24.65 -2.02
N ILE A 277 -0.22 -25.76 -1.66
CA ILE A 277 0.40 -26.69 -2.60
C ILE A 277 -0.66 -27.49 -3.37
N ARG A 278 -1.80 -27.78 -2.73
CA ARG A 278 -2.89 -28.58 -3.30
C ARG A 278 -3.86 -27.77 -4.15
N HIS A 279 -3.91 -26.45 -3.93
CA HIS A 279 -4.90 -25.56 -4.52
C HIS A 279 -4.23 -24.31 -5.10
N HIS A 280 -4.47 -24.06 -6.38
CA HIS A 280 -3.99 -22.87 -7.07
C HIS A 280 -4.51 -21.59 -6.38
N PRO A 281 -3.74 -20.48 -6.37
CA PRO A 281 -4.14 -19.25 -5.69
C PRO A 281 -5.49 -18.68 -6.07
N ASN A 282 -5.88 -18.84 -7.33
CA ASN A 282 -7.13 -18.31 -7.88
C ASN A 282 -8.30 -19.32 -7.83
N GLU A 283 -8.15 -20.45 -7.13
CA GLU A 283 -9.26 -21.39 -6.98
C GLU A 283 -10.39 -20.80 -6.14
N ALA A 284 -11.63 -21.09 -6.57
CA ALA A 284 -12.85 -20.68 -5.90
C ALA A 284 -12.91 -21.09 -4.42
N CYS A 285 -12.18 -22.13 -4.04
CA CYS A 285 -12.14 -22.61 -2.66
C CYS A 285 -11.65 -21.52 -1.68
N TRP A 286 -10.73 -20.64 -2.07
CA TRP A 286 -10.26 -19.57 -1.17
C TRP A 286 -11.32 -18.54 -0.81
N TYR A 287 -12.36 -18.40 -1.64
CA TYR A 287 -13.54 -17.57 -1.38
C TYR A 287 -14.58 -18.27 -0.51
N SER A 288 -14.32 -19.50 -0.05
CA SER A 288 -15.24 -20.19 0.86
C SER A 288 -15.36 -19.42 2.16
N THR A 289 -16.59 -19.34 2.65
CA THR A 289 -16.94 -18.66 3.89
C THR A 289 -17.46 -19.65 4.91
N ASN A 290 -17.35 -19.32 6.20
CA ASN A 290 -18.08 -20.02 7.24
C ASN A 290 -19.58 -19.63 7.23
N ASP A 291 -20.30 -20.09 8.24
CA ASP A 291 -21.74 -19.91 8.44
C ASP A 291 -22.17 -18.43 8.55
N LYS A 292 -21.22 -17.53 8.85
CA LYS A 292 -21.39 -16.08 9.02
C LYS A 292 -20.96 -15.27 7.79
N GLY A 293 -20.56 -15.94 6.71
CA GLY A 293 -19.97 -15.27 5.54
C GLY A 293 -18.51 -14.86 5.75
N ASP A 294 -17.86 -15.25 6.85
CA ASP A 294 -16.46 -14.89 7.09
C ASP A 294 -15.53 -15.76 6.26
N THR A 295 -14.66 -15.13 5.46
CA THR A 295 -13.54 -15.81 4.80
C THR A 295 -12.45 -16.22 5.82
N LEU A 296 -11.49 -17.05 5.40
CA LEU A 296 -10.33 -17.39 6.23
C LEU A 296 -9.57 -16.15 6.73
N LEU A 297 -9.51 -15.08 5.93
CA LEU A 297 -8.85 -13.84 6.31
C LEU A 297 -9.62 -13.08 7.39
N HIS A 298 -10.96 -13.05 7.33
CA HIS A 298 -11.79 -12.50 8.41
C HIS A 298 -11.51 -13.23 9.72
N VAL A 299 -11.61 -14.57 9.71
CA VAL A 299 -11.44 -15.38 10.93
C VAL A 299 -10.03 -15.25 11.50
N ALA A 300 -8.99 -15.28 10.65
CA ALA A 300 -7.62 -15.04 11.09
C ALA A 300 -7.44 -13.65 11.71
N SER A 301 -8.11 -12.64 11.15
CA SER A 301 -8.08 -11.26 11.65
C SER A 301 -8.80 -11.16 12.99
N TYR A 302 -10.03 -11.64 13.15
CA TYR A 302 -10.74 -11.60 14.44
C TYR A 302 -10.02 -12.36 15.56
N ARG A 303 -9.26 -13.39 15.23
CA ARG A 303 -8.50 -14.23 16.19
C ARG A 303 -7.06 -13.76 16.42
N GLU A 304 -6.69 -12.58 15.93
CA GLU A 304 -5.37 -11.99 16.08
C GLU A 304 -4.20 -12.88 15.58
N LYS A 305 -4.48 -13.75 14.58
CA LYS A 305 -3.50 -14.68 14.00
C LYS A 305 -2.63 -13.98 12.97
N ARG A 306 -1.69 -13.15 13.45
CA ARG A 306 -0.85 -12.26 12.63
C ARG A 306 -0.11 -12.98 11.51
N LEU A 307 0.46 -14.15 11.76
CA LEU A 307 1.19 -14.90 10.74
C LEU A 307 0.24 -15.43 9.66
N CYS A 308 -0.96 -15.91 10.06
CA CYS A 308 -2.00 -16.29 9.10
C CYS A 308 -2.49 -15.10 8.27
N VAL A 309 -2.78 -13.96 8.90
CA VAL A 309 -3.21 -12.73 8.22
C VAL A 309 -2.16 -12.29 7.19
N GLN A 310 -0.90 -12.16 7.62
CA GLN A 310 0.20 -11.79 6.74
C GLN A 310 0.33 -12.78 5.57
N TRP A 311 0.32 -14.08 5.86
CA TRP A 311 0.44 -15.11 4.82
C TRP A 311 -0.72 -15.04 3.83
N LEU A 312 -1.96 -14.91 4.31
CA LEU A 312 -3.17 -14.81 3.48
C LEU A 312 -3.17 -13.55 2.62
N MET A 313 -2.76 -12.39 3.15
CA MET A 313 -2.67 -11.16 2.35
C MET A 313 -1.62 -11.26 1.23
N ILE A 314 -0.48 -11.88 1.52
CA ILE A 314 0.59 -12.06 0.52
C ILE A 314 0.17 -13.05 -0.56
N ASN A 315 -0.39 -14.19 -0.14
CA ASN A 315 -0.62 -15.31 -1.04
C ASN A 315 -2.01 -15.26 -1.68
N ARG A 316 -3.00 -14.63 -1.03
CA ARG A 316 -4.42 -14.55 -1.45
C ARG A 316 -4.91 -13.10 -1.33
N PRO A 317 -4.28 -12.15 -2.05
CA PRO A 317 -4.53 -10.73 -1.91
C PRO A 317 -5.99 -10.32 -2.13
N PHE A 318 -6.71 -11.01 -3.03
CA PHE A 318 -8.12 -10.74 -3.32
C PHE A 318 -9.04 -10.87 -2.10
N LEU A 319 -8.66 -11.62 -1.07
CA LEU A 319 -9.48 -11.81 0.13
C LEU A 319 -9.67 -10.50 0.93
N VAL A 320 -8.79 -9.52 0.78
CA VAL A 320 -8.86 -8.25 1.56
C VAL A 320 -10.11 -7.43 1.26
N HIS A 321 -10.75 -7.65 0.10
CA HIS A 321 -11.93 -6.91 -0.35
C HIS A 321 -13.22 -7.72 -0.24
N VAL A 322 -13.15 -9.00 0.10
CA VAL A 322 -14.34 -9.85 0.21
C VAL A 322 -15.13 -9.42 1.42
N ARG A 323 -16.43 -9.15 1.26
CA ARG A 323 -17.32 -8.80 2.36
C ARG A 323 -17.97 -10.05 2.97
N ASN A 324 -18.13 -10.08 4.29
CA ASN A 324 -18.94 -11.11 4.95
C ASN A 324 -20.45 -10.78 4.86
N ASP A 325 -21.30 -11.60 5.50
CA ASP A 325 -22.76 -11.42 5.47
C ASP A 325 -23.22 -10.09 6.11
N LYS A 326 -22.36 -9.43 6.88
CA LYS A 326 -22.61 -8.11 7.46
C LYS A 326 -22.11 -6.96 6.61
N GLY A 327 -21.48 -7.24 5.47
CA GLY A 327 -20.84 -6.23 4.63
C GLY A 327 -19.47 -5.78 5.15
N GLU A 328 -18.92 -6.43 6.18
CA GLU A 328 -17.60 -6.09 6.73
C GLU A 328 -16.50 -6.68 5.85
N VAL A 329 -15.40 -5.94 5.66
CA VAL A 329 -14.18 -6.44 4.99
C VAL A 329 -13.13 -6.86 6.04
N PRO A 330 -12.27 -7.87 5.77
CA PRO A 330 -11.32 -8.35 6.77
C PRO A 330 -10.33 -7.27 7.20
N ILE A 331 -10.00 -6.36 6.30
CA ILE A 331 -9.03 -5.30 6.56
C ILE A 331 -9.48 -4.36 7.68
N TRP A 332 -10.79 -4.13 7.86
CA TRP A 332 -11.31 -3.36 8.98
C TRP A 332 -11.00 -4.01 10.32
N SER A 333 -11.09 -5.34 10.40
CA SER A 333 -10.71 -6.09 11.59
C SER A 333 -9.20 -5.97 11.87
N ILE A 334 -8.37 -6.00 10.82
CA ILE A 334 -6.91 -5.82 10.95
C ILE A 334 -6.57 -4.41 11.45
N GLU A 335 -7.19 -3.37 10.90
CA GLU A 335 -6.98 -1.99 11.34
C GLU A 335 -7.36 -1.79 12.82
N LEU A 336 -8.50 -2.35 13.24
CA LEU A 336 -8.93 -2.33 14.64
C LEU A 336 -7.89 -2.99 15.55
N LEU A 337 -7.28 -4.11 15.13
CA LEU A 337 -6.21 -4.75 15.88
C LEU A 337 -4.94 -3.90 15.96
N ILE A 338 -4.54 -3.27 14.85
CA ILE A 338 -3.37 -2.39 14.83
C ILE A 338 -3.59 -1.21 15.79
N ARG A 339 -4.77 -0.58 15.74
CA ARG A 339 -5.15 0.53 16.64
C ARG A 339 -5.14 0.11 18.11
N LYS A 340 -5.73 -1.05 18.44
CA LYS A 340 -5.75 -1.61 19.80
C LYS A 340 -4.33 -1.88 20.33
N LYS A 341 -3.45 -2.45 19.49
CA LYS A 341 -2.07 -2.76 19.87
C LYS A 341 -1.19 -1.52 20.04
N ASN A 342 -1.42 -0.50 19.22
CA ASN A 342 -0.67 0.75 19.28
C ASN A 342 -1.10 1.66 20.45
N GLY A 343 -1.96 1.15 21.35
CA GLY A 343 -2.32 1.85 22.57
C GLY A 343 -3.05 3.14 22.25
N TYR A 344 -4.10 3.07 21.43
CA TYR A 344 -5.06 4.17 21.31
C TYR A 344 -5.59 4.49 22.72
N ARG A 345 -4.97 5.49 23.34
CA ARG A 345 -5.56 6.31 24.38
C ARG A 345 -6.65 7.08 23.67
N GLU A 346 -7.90 6.79 24.00
CA GLU A 346 -9.02 7.61 23.55
C GLU A 346 -8.70 9.07 23.91
N TRP A 347 -8.67 9.93 22.91
CA TRP A 347 -8.74 11.37 23.13
C TRP A 347 -10.21 11.65 23.48
N ALA A 348 -10.50 11.60 24.78
CA ALA A 348 -11.68 12.19 25.37
C ALA A 348 -11.47 13.69 25.58
#